data_AF-A0A2K3MQ87-F1
#
_entry.id   AF-A0A2K3MQ87-F1
#
_cell.length_a   1.000
_cell.length_b   1.000
_cell.length_c   1.000
_cell.angle_alpha   90.00
_cell.angle_beta   90.00
_cell.angle_gamma   90.00
#
_symmetry.space_group_name_H-M   'P 1'
#
loop_
_entity.id
_entity.type
_entity.pdbx_description
1 polymer ?
#
loop_
_entity_poly.entity_id
_entity_poly.type
_entity_poly.pdbx_seq_one_letter_code
_entity_poly.pdbx_strand_id
1 'polypeptide(L)'
;QNYGAFIEKDGAGIRGTIKLTGFESGNIDLSKSLWTYQVGLQGEFLKFYNEENENAEWVELTPDAIPSTFTWYKTYFDVPGGKDPVALDFESMGKGQAWVNGHHIGRYWTRVSPKSGCQVCDYRGAYDSDKCTTNCGKPTQTLYHVPRSWLKASNNFLVISEETGGNPFGISVKLHSASLVCAQMSESYYPPLQKLVNASLIGQEVSSNDMIPEMHLRCRDGHIISSITFASFGTPEGSCQSFSRGNCHAPSSTSIVSKACLGKSSCSIKISGAVFGDDPCKDVAKTLSVEARCTSPSSTDGSFQL
;
A
#
# COMPACT_ATOMS: atom_id res chain seq x y z
N GLN A 1 -19.32 -12.60 -5.87
CA GLN A 1 -19.89 -12.39 -4.52
C GLN A 1 -19.44 -13.58 -3.66
N ASN A 2 -19.08 -13.37 -2.40
CA ASN A 2 -18.49 -14.42 -1.53
C ASN A 2 -19.16 -14.50 -0.14
N TYR A 3 -20.29 -13.83 0.06
CA TYR A 3 -21.08 -13.85 1.29
C TYR A 3 -22.57 -13.61 0.97
N GLY A 4 -23.47 -14.23 1.74
CA GLY A 4 -24.92 -14.17 1.53
C GLY A 4 -25.55 -15.55 1.40
N ALA A 5 -26.87 -15.64 1.64
CA ALA A 5 -27.60 -16.90 1.50
C ALA A 5 -27.78 -17.28 0.02
N PHE A 6 -27.58 -18.56 -0.31
CA PHE A 6 -27.80 -19.13 -1.64
C PHE A 6 -27.04 -18.47 -2.80
N ILE A 7 -25.89 -17.88 -2.50
CA ILE A 7 -25.09 -17.11 -3.45
C ILE A 7 -24.58 -17.94 -4.62
N GLU A 8 -24.43 -19.25 -4.42
CA GLU A 8 -24.05 -20.22 -5.44
C GLU A 8 -25.09 -20.33 -6.56
N LYS A 9 -26.33 -19.85 -6.35
CA LYS A 9 -27.41 -19.85 -7.34
C LYS A 9 -27.45 -18.60 -8.22
N ASP A 10 -26.79 -17.52 -7.83
CA ASP A 10 -26.91 -16.21 -8.48
C ASP A 10 -26.22 -16.17 -9.86
N GLY A 11 -25.29 -17.10 -10.11
CA GLY A 11 -24.61 -17.27 -11.40
C GLY A 11 -23.90 -16.00 -11.89
N ALA A 12 -23.37 -16.04 -13.12
CA ALA A 12 -22.77 -14.87 -13.76
C ALA A 12 -22.96 -14.94 -15.28
N GLY A 13 -22.76 -13.80 -15.95
CA GLY A 13 -22.84 -13.68 -17.41
C GLY A 13 -24.18 -13.14 -17.92
N ILE A 14 -24.39 -13.25 -19.23
CA ILE A 14 -25.57 -12.72 -19.90
C ILE A 14 -26.72 -13.72 -19.74
N ARG A 15 -27.66 -13.44 -18.82
CA ARG A 15 -28.76 -14.35 -18.42
C ARG A 15 -30.17 -13.83 -18.77
N GLY A 16 -30.27 -12.81 -19.61
CA GLY A 16 -31.50 -12.07 -19.86
C GLY A 16 -31.94 -12.04 -21.31
N THR A 17 -32.92 -11.19 -21.58
CA THR A 17 -33.41 -10.93 -22.93
C THR A 17 -32.42 -10.07 -23.70
N ILE A 18 -32.03 -10.50 -24.89
CA ILE A 18 -31.12 -9.77 -25.78
C ILE A 18 -31.94 -9.30 -26.97
N LYS A 19 -32.08 -7.97 -27.13
CA LYS A 19 -32.84 -7.36 -28.22
C LYS A 19 -31.97 -6.40 -29.01
N LEU A 20 -32.12 -6.43 -30.32
CA LEU A 20 -31.64 -5.37 -31.20
C LEU A 20 -32.83 -4.47 -31.58
N THR A 21 -32.64 -3.17 -31.44
CA THR A 21 -33.69 -2.17 -31.65
C THR A 21 -33.27 -1.18 -32.74
N GLY A 22 -34.23 -0.47 -33.35
CA GLY A 22 -33.95 0.58 -34.33
C GLY A 22 -34.04 0.13 -35.80
N PHE A 23 -34.60 -1.05 -36.06
CA PHE A 23 -34.94 -1.47 -37.43
C PHE A 23 -36.36 -1.03 -37.79
N GLU A 24 -36.56 -0.69 -39.07
CA GLU A 24 -37.90 -0.35 -39.61
C GLU A 24 -38.90 -1.50 -39.47
N SER A 25 -38.42 -2.74 -39.48
CA SER A 25 -39.21 -3.97 -39.30
C SER A 25 -39.54 -4.29 -37.83
N GLY A 26 -39.12 -3.45 -36.89
CA GLY A 26 -39.32 -3.64 -35.45
C GLY A 26 -38.11 -4.28 -34.74
N ASN A 27 -38.30 -4.61 -33.47
CA ASN A 27 -37.22 -5.14 -32.63
C ASN A 27 -36.95 -6.62 -32.92
N ILE A 28 -35.68 -7.00 -32.97
CA ILE A 28 -35.24 -8.39 -33.15
C ILE A 28 -34.87 -8.97 -31.79
N ASP A 29 -35.49 -10.09 -31.41
CA ASP A 29 -35.17 -10.82 -30.18
C ASP A 29 -34.17 -11.96 -30.46
N LEU A 30 -32.98 -11.86 -29.89
CA LEU A 30 -31.89 -12.84 -30.04
C LEU A 30 -31.82 -13.85 -28.89
N SER A 31 -32.71 -13.77 -27.90
CA SER A 31 -32.63 -14.57 -26.68
C SER A 31 -32.78 -16.07 -26.92
N LYS A 32 -33.45 -16.46 -28.02
CA LYS A 32 -33.65 -17.86 -28.44
C LYS A 32 -32.85 -18.25 -29.69
N SER A 33 -31.98 -17.36 -30.17
CA SER A 33 -31.07 -17.67 -31.27
C SER A 33 -30.05 -18.72 -30.85
N LEU A 34 -29.38 -19.33 -31.83
CA LEU A 34 -28.26 -20.22 -31.55
C LEU A 34 -27.05 -19.40 -31.05
N TRP A 35 -26.50 -19.79 -29.91
CA TRP A 35 -25.33 -19.15 -29.30
C TRP A 35 -24.13 -20.11 -29.26
N THR A 36 -22.95 -19.59 -29.58
CA THR A 36 -21.67 -20.31 -29.45
C THR A 36 -20.94 -19.80 -28.21
N TYR A 37 -20.35 -20.72 -27.45
CA TYR A 37 -19.61 -20.41 -26.23
C TYR A 37 -18.15 -20.81 -26.37
N GLN A 38 -17.25 -19.90 -26.02
CA GLN A 38 -15.83 -20.16 -25.87
C GLN A 38 -15.43 -19.77 -24.44
N VAL A 39 -14.90 -20.73 -23.67
CA VAL A 39 -14.47 -20.51 -22.30
C VAL A 39 -13.03 -20.03 -22.31
N GLY A 40 -12.72 -18.91 -21.64
CA GLY A 40 -11.34 -18.43 -21.51
C GLY A 40 -10.76 -17.80 -22.78
N LEU A 41 -9.51 -17.36 -22.68
CA LEU A 41 -8.79 -16.67 -23.75
C LEU A 41 -7.83 -17.62 -24.47
N GLN A 42 -7.60 -17.37 -25.77
CA GLN A 42 -6.68 -18.18 -26.58
C GLN A 42 -5.27 -18.28 -25.96
N GLY A 43 -4.73 -17.17 -25.45
CA GLY A 43 -3.43 -17.14 -24.79
C GLY A 43 -3.37 -17.93 -23.48
N GLU A 44 -4.51 -18.15 -22.80
CA GLU A 44 -4.59 -19.01 -21.62
C GLU A 44 -4.47 -20.49 -22.00
N PHE A 45 -5.17 -20.91 -23.06
CA PHE A 45 -5.08 -22.28 -23.59
C PHE A 45 -3.70 -22.60 -24.15
N LEU A 46 -3.13 -21.65 -24.89
CA LEU A 46 -1.80 -21.77 -25.45
C LEU A 46 -0.69 -21.53 -24.41
N LYS A 47 -1.05 -21.20 -23.16
CA LYS A 47 -0.11 -21.00 -22.03
C LYS A 47 1.04 -20.05 -22.37
N PHE A 48 0.73 -18.85 -22.84
CA PHE A 48 1.74 -17.82 -23.17
C PHE A 48 2.64 -17.43 -22.01
N TYR A 49 2.20 -17.69 -20.77
CA TYR A 49 2.96 -17.47 -19.54
C TYR A 49 4.02 -18.55 -19.26
N ASN A 50 4.13 -19.59 -20.09
CA ASN A 50 5.22 -20.57 -20.01
C ASN A 50 6.38 -20.13 -20.93
N GLU A 51 7.57 -19.92 -20.36
CA GLU A 51 8.77 -19.45 -21.07
C GLU A 51 9.22 -20.42 -22.19
N GLU A 52 9.06 -21.72 -21.97
CA GLU A 52 9.48 -22.78 -22.92
C GLU A 52 8.57 -22.90 -24.15
N ASN A 53 7.55 -22.05 -24.26
CA ASN A 53 6.47 -22.23 -25.20
C ASN A 53 6.46 -21.14 -26.30
N GLU A 54 6.78 -21.55 -27.53
CA GLU A 54 6.81 -20.68 -28.71
C GLU A 54 5.48 -20.64 -29.49
N ASN A 55 4.36 -20.99 -28.86
CA ASN A 55 3.04 -21.06 -29.52
C ASN A 55 2.41 -19.70 -29.90
N ALA A 56 3.19 -18.62 -29.93
CA ALA A 56 2.72 -17.27 -30.24
C ALA A 56 3.68 -16.53 -31.18
N GLU A 57 3.09 -15.85 -32.17
CA GLU A 57 3.78 -14.88 -33.01
C GLU A 57 3.85 -13.53 -32.28
N TRP A 58 4.91 -13.34 -31.49
CA TRP A 58 5.17 -12.09 -30.79
C TRP A 58 5.70 -11.03 -31.75
N VAL A 59 5.25 -9.79 -31.59
CA VAL A 59 5.71 -8.63 -32.35
C VAL A 59 6.31 -7.62 -31.38
N GLU A 60 7.41 -7.01 -31.77
CA GLU A 60 8.02 -5.91 -31.01
C GLU A 60 7.07 -4.72 -30.92
N LEU A 61 6.89 -4.22 -29.70
CA LEU A 61 6.00 -3.09 -29.43
C LEU A 61 6.77 -1.78 -29.61
N THR A 62 6.22 -0.85 -30.40
CA THR A 62 6.77 0.50 -30.53
C THR A 62 6.17 1.45 -29.48
N PRO A 63 6.91 2.47 -29.00
CA PRO A 63 6.39 3.44 -28.01
C PRO A 63 5.15 4.21 -28.46
N ASP A 64 5.02 4.44 -29.77
CA ASP A 64 3.89 5.14 -30.38
C ASP A 64 2.68 4.22 -30.64
N ALA A 65 2.77 2.94 -30.27
CA ALA A 65 1.68 1.99 -30.43
C ALA A 65 0.48 2.41 -29.59
N ILE A 66 -0.69 2.46 -30.24
CA ILE A 66 -1.95 2.77 -29.57
C ILE A 66 -2.27 1.61 -28.60
N PRO A 67 -2.62 1.89 -27.32
CA PRO A 67 -3.06 0.86 -26.39
C PRO A 67 -4.20 0.03 -27.00
N SER A 68 -4.01 -1.28 -27.08
CA SER A 68 -5.00 -2.22 -27.61
C SER A 68 -5.63 -3.03 -26.47
N THR A 69 -6.93 -3.24 -26.56
CA THR A 69 -7.68 -4.15 -25.67
C THR A 69 -7.38 -5.61 -26.01
N PHE A 70 -7.51 -6.51 -25.03
CA PHE A 70 -7.24 -7.94 -25.17
C PHE A 70 -5.84 -8.27 -25.74
N THR A 71 -4.83 -7.57 -25.24
CA THR A 71 -3.44 -7.70 -25.71
C THR A 71 -2.60 -8.49 -24.72
N TRP A 72 -1.69 -9.33 -25.23
CA TRP A 72 -0.69 -10.01 -24.42
C TRP A 72 0.65 -9.30 -24.59
N TYR A 73 1.33 -9.02 -23.48
CA TYR A 73 2.68 -8.46 -23.45
C TYR A 73 3.61 -9.45 -22.76
N LYS A 74 4.88 -9.45 -23.17
CA LYS A 74 5.94 -10.15 -22.46
C LYS A 74 7.19 -9.29 -22.40
N THR A 75 7.98 -9.45 -21.36
CA THR A 75 9.31 -8.84 -21.24
C THR A 75 10.16 -9.64 -20.25
N TYR A 76 11.44 -9.28 -20.14
CA TYR A 76 12.35 -9.80 -19.14
C TYR A 76 12.81 -8.68 -18.23
N PHE A 77 12.99 -8.98 -16.95
CA PHE A 77 13.42 -7.98 -15.99
C PHE A 77 14.37 -8.51 -14.92
N ASP A 78 15.21 -7.62 -14.44
CA ASP A 78 16.14 -7.87 -13.34
C ASP A 78 15.57 -7.31 -12.04
N VAL A 79 15.97 -7.93 -10.92
CA VAL A 79 15.53 -7.50 -9.60
C VAL A 79 16.74 -7.07 -8.79
N PRO A 80 16.74 -5.87 -8.18
CA PRO A 80 17.83 -5.45 -7.32
C PRO A 80 18.05 -6.43 -6.17
N GLY A 81 19.32 -6.64 -5.81
CA GLY A 81 19.70 -7.42 -4.65
C GLY A 81 19.08 -6.87 -3.35
N GLY A 82 18.98 -7.71 -2.33
CA GLY A 82 18.44 -7.33 -1.02
C GLY A 82 17.26 -8.20 -0.59
N LYS A 83 16.64 -7.80 0.53
CA LYS A 83 15.55 -8.56 1.19
C LYS A 83 14.20 -7.85 1.15
N ASP A 84 14.15 -6.64 0.59
CA ASP A 84 12.91 -5.87 0.55
C ASP A 84 11.87 -6.55 -0.35
N PRO A 85 10.58 -6.57 0.03
CA PRO A 85 9.51 -7.05 -0.84
C PRO A 85 9.54 -6.38 -2.22
N VAL A 86 9.16 -7.14 -3.25
CA VAL A 86 9.12 -6.67 -4.63
C VAL A 86 7.68 -6.56 -5.08
N ALA A 87 7.35 -5.49 -5.78
CA ALA A 87 6.06 -5.35 -6.46
C ALA A 87 6.27 -4.83 -7.89
N LEU A 88 5.36 -5.21 -8.78
CA LEU A 88 5.21 -4.58 -10.09
C LEU A 88 4.22 -3.43 -9.96
N ASP A 89 4.58 -2.27 -10.48
CA ASP A 89 3.72 -1.10 -10.57
C ASP A 89 2.97 -1.12 -11.90
N PHE A 90 1.66 -1.34 -11.82
CA PHE A 90 0.75 -1.38 -12.96
C PHE A 90 -0.12 -0.12 -13.03
N GLU A 91 0.28 1.01 -12.44
CA GLU A 91 -0.46 2.28 -12.51
C GLU A 91 -0.79 2.71 -13.95
N SER A 92 0.11 2.44 -14.90
CA SER A 92 -0.08 2.76 -16.33
C SER A 92 -0.97 1.77 -17.09
N MET A 93 -1.41 0.70 -16.43
CA MET A 93 -2.19 -0.39 -17.04
C MET A 93 -3.68 -0.25 -16.71
N GLY A 94 -4.53 -1.08 -17.33
CA GLY A 94 -5.97 -1.07 -17.12
C GLY A 94 -6.44 -2.19 -16.20
N LYS A 95 -6.82 -3.31 -16.79
CA LYS A 95 -7.37 -4.49 -16.11
C LYS A 95 -6.81 -5.73 -16.75
N GLY A 96 -6.40 -6.69 -15.96
CA GLY A 96 -5.79 -7.88 -16.54
C GLY A 96 -5.27 -8.89 -15.55
N GLN A 97 -4.39 -9.74 -16.03
CA GLN A 97 -3.69 -10.78 -15.27
C GLN A 97 -2.20 -10.72 -15.59
N ALA A 98 -1.37 -11.09 -14.62
CA ALA A 98 0.07 -11.11 -14.80
C ALA A 98 0.71 -12.40 -14.25
N TRP A 99 1.83 -12.78 -14.85
CA TRP A 99 2.63 -13.94 -14.49
C TRP A 99 4.10 -13.57 -14.42
N VAL A 100 4.82 -14.12 -13.44
CA VAL A 100 6.27 -13.99 -13.31
C VAL A 100 6.87 -15.40 -13.23
N ASN A 101 7.77 -15.74 -14.15
CA ASN A 101 8.39 -17.05 -14.25
C ASN A 101 7.34 -18.20 -14.23
N GLY A 102 6.23 -18.01 -14.96
CA GLY A 102 5.10 -18.96 -15.01
C GLY A 102 4.15 -18.92 -13.81
N HIS A 103 4.47 -18.22 -12.72
CA HIS A 103 3.60 -18.07 -11.56
C HIS A 103 2.60 -16.93 -11.76
N HIS A 104 1.30 -17.24 -11.63
CA HIS A 104 0.26 -16.21 -11.67
C HIS A 104 0.32 -15.34 -10.41
N ILE A 105 0.64 -14.05 -10.58
CA ILE A 105 0.76 -13.09 -9.47
C ILE A 105 -0.58 -12.42 -9.11
N GLY A 106 -1.62 -12.67 -9.92
CA GLY A 106 -2.98 -12.22 -9.64
C GLY A 106 -3.58 -11.36 -10.75
N ARG A 107 -4.80 -10.89 -10.48
CA ARG A 107 -5.50 -9.92 -11.31
C ARG A 107 -5.08 -8.52 -10.92
N TYR A 108 -4.84 -7.66 -11.90
CA TYR A 108 -4.70 -6.24 -11.68
C TYR A 108 -5.91 -5.48 -12.21
N TRP A 109 -6.23 -4.37 -11.54
CA TRP A 109 -7.29 -3.47 -11.96
C TRP A 109 -7.06 -2.08 -11.38
N THR A 110 -6.68 -1.12 -12.22
CA THR A 110 -6.45 0.29 -11.84
C THR A 110 -7.74 1.09 -11.70
N ARG A 111 -8.79 0.47 -11.14
CA ARG A 111 -10.06 1.13 -10.91
C ARG A 111 -9.90 2.22 -9.85
N VAL A 112 -10.34 3.44 -10.17
CA VAL A 112 -10.30 4.58 -9.23
C VAL A 112 -11.40 4.44 -8.17
N SER A 113 -11.03 4.66 -6.91
CA SER A 113 -11.94 4.65 -5.76
C SER A 113 -12.82 5.91 -5.72
N PRO A 114 -13.98 5.88 -5.03
CA PRO A 114 -14.77 7.09 -4.78
C PRO A 114 -13.94 8.19 -4.10
N LYS A 115 -14.26 9.46 -4.41
CA LYS A 115 -13.57 10.61 -3.79
C LYS A 115 -14.00 10.88 -2.34
N SER A 116 -15.16 10.39 -1.93
CA SER A 116 -15.73 10.52 -0.59
C SER A 116 -15.47 9.28 0.27
N GLY A 117 -15.59 9.42 1.58
CA GLY A 117 -15.47 8.32 2.56
C GLY A 117 -14.24 8.46 3.48
N CYS A 118 -13.14 8.98 2.94
CA CYS A 118 -11.92 9.21 3.71
C CYS A 118 -12.09 10.40 4.65
N GLN A 119 -11.85 10.16 5.94
CA GLN A 119 -11.95 11.14 7.01
C GLN A 119 -10.77 11.02 7.97
N VAL A 120 -10.62 12.00 8.85
CA VAL A 120 -9.60 11.94 9.92
C VAL A 120 -9.99 10.83 10.89
N CYS A 121 -9.12 9.84 11.03
CA CYS A 121 -9.34 8.67 11.88
C CYS A 121 -8.85 8.94 13.32
N ASP A 122 -9.70 8.66 14.30
CA ASP A 122 -9.34 8.59 15.73
C ASP A 122 -9.54 7.15 16.21
N TYR A 123 -8.56 6.60 16.92
CA TYR A 123 -8.63 5.24 17.45
C TYR A 123 -9.72 5.09 18.53
N ARG A 124 -10.10 6.18 19.20
CA ARG A 124 -11.11 6.19 20.26
C ARG A 124 -12.52 6.10 19.69
N GLY A 125 -13.45 5.59 20.49
CA GLY A 125 -14.86 5.44 20.11
C GLY A 125 -15.15 4.21 19.26
N ALA A 126 -16.42 3.99 18.93
CA ALA A 126 -16.87 2.85 18.15
C ALA A 126 -16.16 2.78 16.78
N TYR A 127 -15.95 1.56 16.30
CA TYR A 127 -15.33 1.29 15.01
C TYR A 127 -16.35 0.73 14.03
N ASP A 128 -16.25 1.18 12.78
CA ASP A 128 -16.88 0.59 11.61
C ASP A 128 -15.87 0.57 10.45
N SER A 129 -16.20 -0.11 9.35
CA SER A 129 -15.30 -0.28 8.21
C SER A 129 -14.93 1.02 7.50
N ASP A 130 -15.74 2.07 7.65
CA ASP A 130 -15.60 3.32 6.91
C ASP A 130 -14.82 4.37 7.72
N LYS A 131 -14.74 4.21 9.04
CA LYS A 131 -14.11 5.13 10.00
C LYS A 131 -12.72 5.60 9.60
N CYS A 132 -11.88 4.69 9.09
CA CYS A 132 -10.47 4.95 8.83
C CYS A 132 -10.08 4.58 7.38
N THR A 133 -10.99 4.79 6.44
CA THR A 133 -10.71 4.56 5.01
C THR A 133 -9.68 5.56 4.49
N THR A 134 -8.83 5.09 3.58
CA THR A 134 -7.77 5.87 2.94
C THR A 134 -7.80 5.65 1.43
N ASN A 135 -6.96 6.40 0.70
CA ASN A 135 -6.79 6.23 -0.75
C ASN A 135 -8.03 6.57 -1.60
N CYS A 136 -8.89 7.50 -1.14
CA CYS A 136 -10.03 8.01 -1.91
C CYS A 136 -9.59 8.80 -3.15
N GLY A 137 -10.32 8.64 -4.25
CA GLY A 137 -10.04 9.28 -5.53
C GLY A 137 -8.77 8.80 -6.24
N LYS A 138 -8.14 7.72 -5.74
CA LYS A 138 -6.91 7.12 -6.29
C LYS A 138 -7.19 5.72 -6.82
N PRO A 139 -6.34 5.16 -7.69
CA PRO A 139 -6.45 3.75 -8.08
C PRO A 139 -6.47 2.84 -6.85
N THR A 140 -7.40 1.88 -6.85
CA THR A 140 -7.63 0.96 -5.72
C THR A 140 -6.41 0.09 -5.41
N GLN A 141 -5.63 -0.27 -6.43
CA GLN A 141 -4.35 -0.94 -6.29
C GLN A 141 -3.47 -0.70 -7.52
N THR A 142 -2.25 -0.20 -7.32
CA THR A 142 -1.23 -0.05 -8.38
C THR A 142 -0.07 -1.03 -8.22
N LEU A 143 0.28 -1.37 -6.98
CA LEU A 143 1.39 -2.27 -6.67
C LEU A 143 0.91 -3.71 -6.48
N TYR A 144 1.52 -4.64 -7.22
CA TYR A 144 1.19 -6.06 -7.22
C TYR A 144 2.41 -6.86 -6.75
N HIS A 145 2.27 -7.47 -5.57
CA HIS A 145 3.37 -8.17 -4.89
C HIS A 145 3.85 -9.39 -5.69
N VAL A 146 5.18 -9.50 -5.84
CA VAL A 146 5.85 -10.67 -6.38
C VAL A 146 6.71 -11.29 -5.28
N PRO A 147 6.39 -12.52 -4.83
CA PRO A 147 7.20 -13.21 -3.83
C PRO A 147 8.67 -13.32 -4.27
N ARG A 148 9.60 -12.92 -3.40
CA ARG A 148 11.06 -13.04 -3.64
C ARG A 148 11.48 -14.46 -4.01
N SER A 149 10.80 -15.49 -3.49
CA SER A 149 11.05 -16.90 -3.81
C SER A 149 10.70 -17.30 -5.24
N TRP A 150 9.93 -16.48 -5.97
CA TRP A 150 9.58 -16.71 -7.38
C TRP A 150 10.55 -15.98 -8.33
N LEU A 151 11.48 -15.19 -7.78
CA LEU A 151 12.38 -14.33 -8.54
C LEU A 151 13.78 -14.92 -8.62
N LYS A 152 14.37 -14.83 -9.81
CA LYS A 152 15.79 -14.97 -10.10
C LYS A 152 16.47 -13.61 -9.95
N ALA A 153 17.80 -13.58 -9.84
CA ALA A 153 18.55 -12.33 -9.77
C ALA A 153 18.40 -11.49 -11.04
N SER A 154 18.39 -12.15 -12.20
CA SER A 154 18.23 -11.54 -13.51
C SER A 154 17.35 -12.41 -14.41
N ASN A 155 16.90 -11.83 -15.53
CA ASN A 155 16.15 -12.51 -16.58
C ASN A 155 14.85 -13.18 -16.08
N ASN A 156 14.07 -12.43 -15.30
CA ASN A 156 12.74 -12.88 -14.87
C ASN A 156 11.73 -12.66 -16.00
N PHE A 157 11.02 -13.70 -16.37
CA PHE A 157 10.04 -13.67 -17.45
C PHE A 157 8.70 -13.11 -16.95
N LEU A 158 8.31 -11.94 -17.45
CA LEU A 158 7.02 -11.30 -17.16
C LEU A 158 6.07 -11.48 -18.35
N VAL A 159 4.86 -11.96 -18.09
CA VAL A 159 3.77 -11.99 -19.08
C VAL A 159 2.54 -11.30 -18.51
N ILE A 160 1.87 -10.51 -19.33
CA ILE A 160 0.71 -9.70 -18.97
C ILE A 160 -0.39 -9.94 -20.00
N SER A 161 -1.62 -10.16 -19.54
CA SER A 161 -2.83 -10.13 -20.35
C SER A 161 -3.62 -8.88 -19.97
N GLU A 162 -3.71 -7.91 -20.89
CA GLU A 162 -4.41 -6.62 -20.72
C GLU A 162 -5.77 -6.64 -21.43
N GLU A 163 -6.84 -6.42 -20.67
CA GLU A 163 -8.23 -6.50 -21.12
C GLU A 163 -8.74 -5.15 -21.64
N THR A 164 -8.38 -4.04 -20.99
CA THR A 164 -9.02 -2.72 -21.19
C THR A 164 -8.14 -1.70 -21.89
N GLY A 165 -6.86 -2.03 -22.12
CA GLY A 165 -5.87 -1.14 -22.72
C GLY A 165 -5.07 -0.39 -21.65
N GLY A 166 -3.75 -0.41 -21.80
CA GLY A 166 -2.79 0.20 -20.88
C GLY A 166 -1.45 0.45 -21.57
N ASN A 167 -0.59 1.27 -20.97
CA ASN A 167 0.75 1.54 -21.49
C ASN A 167 1.80 0.66 -20.77
N PRO A 168 2.31 -0.42 -21.41
CA PRO A 168 3.27 -1.32 -20.78
C PRO A 168 4.64 -0.67 -20.52
N PHE A 169 5.00 0.41 -21.23
CA PHE A 169 6.25 1.14 -20.98
C PHE A 169 6.24 1.94 -19.66
N GLY A 170 5.07 2.10 -19.04
CA GLY A 170 4.95 2.71 -17.71
C GLY A 170 5.16 1.73 -16.56
N ILE A 171 5.28 0.42 -16.85
CA ILE A 171 5.45 -0.60 -15.82
C ILE A 171 6.85 -0.48 -15.21
N SER A 172 6.93 -0.62 -13.88
CA SER A 172 8.20 -0.59 -13.19
C SER A 172 8.27 -1.59 -12.05
N VAL A 173 9.49 -2.02 -11.73
CA VAL A 173 9.77 -2.82 -10.53
C VAL A 173 9.98 -1.87 -9.37
N LYS A 174 9.22 -2.06 -8.30
CA LYS A 174 9.33 -1.31 -7.05
C LYS A 174 9.80 -2.22 -5.92
N LEU A 175 10.78 -1.76 -5.17
CA LEU A 175 11.07 -2.29 -3.86
C LEU A 175 10.14 -1.62 -2.85
N HIS A 176 9.46 -2.41 -2.04
CA HIS A 176 8.54 -1.90 -1.02
C HIS A 176 9.14 -2.06 0.37
N SER A 177 9.64 -0.96 0.92
CA SER A 177 10.08 -0.86 2.31
C SER A 177 9.37 0.30 3.03
N ALA A 178 9.09 0.12 4.31
CA ALA A 178 8.63 1.20 5.17
C ALA A 178 9.82 2.11 5.48
N SER A 179 10.10 3.05 4.58
CA SER A 179 11.20 4.01 4.71
C SER A 179 10.85 5.22 5.56
N LEU A 180 9.59 5.36 5.97
CA LEU A 180 9.10 6.43 6.82
C LEU A 180 8.32 5.84 7.99
N VAL A 181 8.64 6.29 9.20
CA VAL A 181 7.91 5.98 10.42
C VAL A 181 7.47 7.28 11.09
N CYS A 182 6.22 7.32 11.50
CA CYS A 182 5.60 8.48 12.14
C CYS A 182 4.95 8.06 13.44
N ALA A 183 4.91 8.95 14.41
CA ALA A 183 3.95 8.83 15.50
C ALA A 183 3.56 10.21 16.04
N GLN A 184 2.37 10.26 16.64
CA GLN A 184 1.81 11.42 17.30
C GLN A 184 1.23 10.98 18.65
N MET A 185 1.61 11.64 19.73
CA MET A 185 1.17 11.28 21.09
C MET A 185 1.04 12.50 21.98
N SER A 186 -0.11 12.65 22.64
CA SER A 186 -0.36 13.73 23.60
C SER A 186 0.08 13.33 25.01
N GLU A 187 0.49 14.30 25.81
CA GLU A 187 0.71 14.12 27.26
C GLU A 187 -0.55 13.70 28.02
N SER A 188 -1.74 13.91 27.43
CA SER A 188 -3.03 13.47 27.97
C SER A 188 -3.35 11.98 27.71
N TYR A 189 -2.51 11.28 26.95
CA TYR A 189 -2.76 9.87 26.63
C TYR A 189 -2.52 8.98 27.86
N TYR A 190 -3.02 7.74 27.80
CA TYR A 190 -2.76 6.78 28.87
C TYR A 190 -1.28 6.34 28.86
N PRO A 191 -0.70 6.04 30.04
CA PRO A 191 0.62 5.45 30.12
C PRO A 191 0.66 4.05 29.49
N PRO A 192 1.87 3.50 29.24
CA PRO A 192 2.04 2.14 28.73
C PRO A 192 1.36 1.11 29.65
N LEU A 193 0.26 0.51 29.17
CA LEU A 193 -0.55 -0.45 29.94
C LEU A 193 0.27 -1.62 30.50
N GLN A 194 1.32 -2.04 29.79
CA GLN A 194 2.19 -3.13 30.21
C GLN A 194 2.90 -2.83 31.54
N LYS A 195 3.26 -1.56 31.80
CA LYS A 195 3.88 -1.16 33.08
C LYS A 195 2.86 -1.20 34.22
N LEU A 196 1.63 -0.75 33.97
CA LEU A 196 0.52 -0.82 34.92
C LEU A 196 0.17 -2.27 35.27
N VAL A 197 0.06 -3.14 34.26
CA VAL A 197 -0.23 -4.57 34.45
C VAL A 197 0.89 -5.25 35.23
N ASN A 198 2.15 -5.02 34.88
CA ASN A 198 3.29 -5.63 35.57
C ASN A 198 3.38 -5.18 37.04
N ALA A 199 3.18 -3.89 37.32
CA ALA A 199 3.15 -3.37 38.67
C ALA A 199 2.01 -4.00 39.50
N SER A 200 0.82 -4.14 38.90
CA SER A 200 -0.31 -4.81 39.54
C SER A 200 -0.06 -6.30 39.80
N LEU A 201 0.65 -7.00 38.91
CA LEU A 201 0.97 -8.42 39.08
C LEU A 201 2.04 -8.66 40.14
N ILE A 202 3.01 -7.75 40.28
CA ILE A 202 4.15 -7.86 41.19
C ILE A 202 3.83 -7.20 42.56
N GLY A 203 2.67 -6.53 42.70
CA GLY A 203 2.29 -5.82 43.92
C GLY A 203 3.18 -4.60 44.21
N GLN A 204 3.80 -4.03 43.17
CA GLN A 204 4.68 -2.88 43.26
C GLN A 204 3.90 -1.59 43.06
N GLU A 205 4.21 -0.56 43.85
CA GLU A 205 3.62 0.77 43.64
C GLU A 205 4.08 1.38 42.31
N VAL A 206 3.11 1.89 41.54
CA VAL A 206 3.34 2.56 40.26
C VAL A 206 3.93 3.94 40.55
N SER A 207 5.14 4.20 40.06
CA SER A 207 5.76 5.53 40.19
C SER A 207 5.02 6.55 39.33
N SER A 208 5.05 7.84 39.71
CA SER A 208 4.60 8.95 38.86
C SER A 208 5.28 8.95 37.48
N ASN A 209 6.52 8.45 37.41
CA ASN A 209 7.29 8.33 36.17
C ASN A 209 6.81 7.18 35.26
N ASP A 210 6.08 6.20 35.81
CA ASP A 210 5.47 5.10 35.04
C ASP A 210 4.10 5.49 34.47
N MET A 211 3.51 6.57 34.98
CA MET A 211 2.27 7.15 34.45
C MET A 211 2.47 8.13 33.28
N ILE A 212 3.72 8.37 32.85
CA ILE A 212 4.00 9.25 31.72
C ILE A 212 3.81 8.48 30.41
N PRO A 213 3.04 9.02 29.44
CA PRO A 213 2.90 8.40 28.12
C PRO A 213 4.25 8.24 27.42
N GLU A 214 4.42 7.14 26.70
CA GLU A 214 5.69 6.81 26.04
C GLU A 214 5.44 6.49 24.56
N MET A 215 6.09 7.27 23.71
CA MET A 215 6.06 7.10 22.28
C MET A 215 7.15 6.13 21.85
N HIS A 216 6.79 5.13 21.05
CA HIS A 216 7.71 4.14 20.49
C HIS A 216 7.82 4.31 18.97
N LEU A 217 9.05 4.48 18.48
CA LEU A 217 9.36 4.43 17.04
C LEU A 217 10.18 3.17 16.77
N ARG A 218 9.83 2.46 15.69
CA ARG A 218 10.53 1.25 15.28
C ARG A 218 10.57 1.13 13.76
N CYS A 219 11.76 0.97 13.22
CA CYS A 219 11.97 0.56 11.84
C CYS A 219 11.77 -0.95 11.68
N ARG A 220 11.54 -1.40 10.44
CA ARG A 220 11.52 -2.82 10.10
C ARG A 220 12.87 -3.47 10.44
N ASP A 221 12.85 -4.77 10.72
CA ASP A 221 14.08 -5.50 11.02
C ASP A 221 15.14 -5.33 9.92
N GLY A 222 16.38 -5.10 10.32
CA GLY A 222 17.51 -4.79 9.41
C GLY A 222 17.62 -3.32 8.99
N HIS A 223 16.68 -2.46 9.37
CA HIS A 223 16.75 -1.01 9.11
C HIS A 223 17.07 -0.22 10.39
N ILE A 224 17.66 0.96 10.20
CA ILE A 224 17.92 1.94 11.25
C ILE A 224 17.22 3.26 10.95
N ILE A 225 16.91 4.02 11.99
CA ILE A 225 16.44 5.40 11.87
C ILE A 225 17.63 6.25 11.43
N SER A 226 17.65 6.64 10.16
CA SER A 226 18.76 7.37 9.55
C SER A 226 18.62 8.88 9.66
N SER A 227 17.39 9.39 9.70
CA SER A 227 17.12 10.81 9.90
C SER A 227 15.77 11.06 10.59
N ILE A 228 15.68 12.20 11.27
CA ILE A 228 14.42 12.75 11.79
C ILE A 228 14.03 13.90 10.86
N THR A 229 12.96 13.74 10.08
CA THR A 229 12.50 14.75 9.12
C THR A 229 11.59 15.78 9.78
N PHE A 230 10.89 15.40 10.83
CA PHE A 230 10.05 16.30 11.62
C PHE A 230 10.05 15.90 13.09
N ALA A 231 10.08 16.88 13.99
CA ALA A 231 9.84 16.67 15.42
C ALA A 231 9.29 17.96 16.03
N SER A 232 8.16 17.87 16.73
CA SER A 232 7.58 19.00 17.44
C SER A 232 6.82 18.53 18.67
N PHE A 233 7.25 18.96 19.85
CA PHE A 233 6.52 18.87 21.10
C PHE A 233 5.84 20.22 21.37
N GLY A 234 4.52 20.23 21.45
CA GLY A 234 3.74 21.48 21.53
C GLY A 234 2.35 21.28 20.98
N THR A 235 1.94 22.13 20.02
CA THR A 235 0.66 22.01 19.31
C THR A 235 0.87 21.74 17.81
N PRO A 236 1.57 20.65 17.41
CA PRO A 236 1.73 20.33 16.00
C PRO A 236 0.39 19.99 15.33
N GLU A 237 0.29 20.31 14.05
CA GLU A 237 -0.89 20.04 13.23
C GLU A 237 -0.54 19.06 12.10
N GLY A 238 -1.57 18.57 11.41
CA GLY A 238 -1.43 17.65 10.28
C GLY A 238 -1.27 16.18 10.70
N SER A 239 -0.82 15.37 9.76
CA SER A 239 -0.66 13.92 9.92
C SER A 239 0.69 13.47 9.36
N CYS A 240 1.04 12.18 9.47
CA CYS A 240 2.26 11.64 8.86
C CYS A 240 2.41 12.12 7.41
N GLN A 241 3.62 12.55 7.00
CA GLN A 241 3.94 13.20 5.71
C GLN A 241 3.38 14.61 5.50
N SER A 242 2.62 15.15 6.45
CA SER A 242 1.97 16.46 6.37
C SER A 242 2.03 17.22 7.70
N PHE A 243 2.94 16.83 8.60
CA PHE A 243 3.07 17.49 9.88
C PHE A 243 3.58 18.93 9.72
N SER A 244 2.99 19.83 10.47
CA SER A 244 3.41 21.23 10.56
C SER A 244 3.59 21.64 12.02
N ARG A 245 4.47 22.63 12.24
CA ARG A 245 4.59 23.26 13.55
C ARG A 245 3.36 24.15 13.75
N GLY A 246 2.72 24.03 14.91
CA GLY A 246 1.73 25.01 15.33
C GLY A 246 2.36 26.14 16.15
N ASN A 247 1.49 26.92 16.80
CA ASN A 247 1.88 28.13 17.55
C ASN A 247 2.75 27.84 18.78
N CYS A 248 2.64 26.64 19.36
CA CYS A 248 3.48 26.19 20.46
C CYS A 248 4.43 25.09 19.99
N HIS A 249 5.72 25.27 20.27
CA HIS A 249 6.78 24.34 19.90
C HIS A 249 7.97 24.47 20.86
N ALA A 250 8.41 23.36 21.46
CA ALA A 250 9.65 23.29 22.22
C ALA A 250 10.85 23.25 21.26
N PRO A 251 11.79 24.23 21.30
CA PRO A 251 12.94 24.27 20.38
C PRO A 251 13.88 23.05 20.49
N SER A 252 13.86 22.37 21.64
CA SER A 252 14.62 21.15 21.93
C SER A 252 14.04 19.88 21.28
N SER A 253 12.84 19.94 20.68
CA SER A 253 12.12 18.78 20.15
C SER A 253 12.99 17.92 19.24
N THR A 254 13.59 18.53 18.21
CA THR A 254 14.39 17.80 17.23
C THR A 254 15.66 17.22 17.82
N SER A 255 16.35 17.94 18.71
CA SER A 255 17.63 17.46 19.28
C SER A 255 17.41 16.29 20.22
N ILE A 256 16.36 16.31 21.03
CA ILE A 256 16.00 15.22 21.95
C ILE A 256 15.62 13.96 21.19
N VAL A 257 14.72 14.09 20.22
CA VAL A 257 14.28 12.97 19.38
C VAL A 257 15.47 12.39 18.61
N SER A 258 16.30 13.26 18.04
CA SER A 258 17.50 12.83 17.31
C SER A 258 18.47 12.05 18.19
N LYS A 259 18.75 12.57 19.41
CA LYS A 259 19.63 11.89 20.38
C LYS A 259 19.06 10.54 20.82
N ALA A 260 17.74 10.42 20.95
CA ALA A 260 17.09 9.18 21.35
C ALA A 260 17.12 8.12 20.23
N CYS A 261 16.91 8.53 18.98
CA CYS A 261 16.51 7.63 17.89
C CYS A 261 17.53 7.41 16.78
N LEU A 262 18.37 8.40 16.44
CA LEU A 262 19.28 8.28 15.30
C LEU A 262 20.25 7.10 15.44
N GLY A 263 20.42 6.34 14.36
CA GLY A 263 21.30 5.18 14.28
C GLY A 263 20.75 3.90 14.94
N LYS A 264 19.55 3.94 15.52
CA LYS A 264 18.93 2.78 16.18
C LYS A 264 17.79 2.20 15.34
N SER A 265 17.51 0.91 15.51
CA SER A 265 16.34 0.25 14.89
C SER A 265 15.03 0.60 15.59
N SER A 266 15.09 0.99 16.87
CA SER A 266 13.95 1.45 17.65
C SER A 266 14.39 2.41 18.77
N CYS A 267 13.47 3.24 19.22
CA CYS A 267 13.65 4.15 20.35
C CYS A 267 12.32 4.41 21.06
N SER A 268 12.41 4.88 22.30
CA SER A 268 11.26 5.28 23.11
C SER A 268 11.49 6.66 23.69
N ILE A 269 10.45 7.49 23.72
CA ILE A 269 10.50 8.87 24.20
C ILE A 269 9.31 9.10 25.12
N LYS A 270 9.56 9.54 26.36
CA LYS A 270 8.50 9.92 27.30
C LYS A 270 7.95 11.30 26.95
N ILE A 271 6.63 11.44 26.99
CA ILE A 271 5.92 12.66 26.61
C ILE A 271 5.67 13.51 27.86
N SER A 272 6.60 14.42 28.16
CA SER A 272 6.46 15.36 29.29
C SER A 272 7.31 16.61 29.08
N GLY A 273 6.87 17.75 29.62
CA GLY A 273 7.65 19.00 29.56
C GLY A 273 9.07 18.88 30.12
N ALA A 274 9.26 18.10 31.19
CA ALA A 274 10.57 17.86 31.80
C ALA A 274 11.58 17.21 30.84
N VAL A 275 11.14 16.35 29.92
CA VAL A 275 12.01 15.73 28.90
C VAL A 275 12.43 16.76 27.86
N PHE A 276 11.52 17.69 27.52
CA PHE A 276 11.74 18.72 26.51
C PHE A 276 12.33 20.03 27.06
N GLY A 277 12.79 20.02 28.31
CA GLY A 277 13.48 21.14 28.97
C GLY A 277 12.53 21.93 29.87
N ASP A 278 11.45 22.46 29.29
CA ASP A 278 10.41 23.20 30.02
C ASP A 278 9.06 23.07 29.29
N ASP A 279 7.99 23.55 29.91
CA ASP A 279 6.67 23.64 29.28
C ASP A 279 6.66 24.75 28.19
N PRO A 280 6.56 24.40 26.89
CA PRO A 280 6.56 25.40 25.82
C PRO A 280 5.27 26.23 25.75
N CYS A 281 4.17 25.76 26.35
CA CYS A 281 2.90 26.48 26.42
C CYS A 281 2.08 26.05 27.64
N LYS A 282 2.02 26.96 28.62
CA LYS A 282 1.22 26.79 29.83
C LYS A 282 -0.26 26.61 29.49
N ASP A 283 -0.94 25.78 30.27
CA ASP A 283 -2.39 25.52 30.20
C ASP A 283 -2.88 24.90 28.89
N VAL A 284 -1.98 24.49 28.00
CA VAL A 284 -2.29 23.77 26.76
C VAL A 284 -1.74 22.35 26.89
N ALA A 285 -2.51 21.36 26.43
CA ALA A 285 -2.05 19.98 26.38
C ALA A 285 -1.05 19.80 25.23
N LYS A 286 0.18 19.38 25.54
CA LYS A 286 1.23 19.20 24.54
C LYS A 286 1.11 17.84 23.84
N THR A 287 1.49 17.83 22.57
CA THR A 287 1.58 16.64 21.72
C THR A 287 2.95 16.59 21.09
N LEU A 288 3.59 15.43 21.13
CA LEU A 288 4.78 15.13 20.35
C LEU A 288 4.36 14.50 19.02
N SER A 289 4.71 15.15 17.91
CA SER A 289 4.66 14.56 16.57
C SER A 289 6.09 14.37 16.06
N VAL A 290 6.41 13.17 15.57
CA VAL A 290 7.70 12.85 14.96
C VAL A 290 7.49 12.14 13.63
N GLU A 291 8.35 12.49 12.68
CA GLU A 291 8.54 11.78 11.43
C GLU A 291 10.04 11.46 11.27
N ALA A 292 10.32 10.21 10.93
CA ALA A 292 11.68 9.72 10.79
C ALA A 292 11.81 8.80 9.59
N ARG A 293 12.99 8.82 8.94
CA ARG A 293 13.30 7.91 7.84
C ARG A 293 14.08 6.70 8.32
N CYS A 294 13.68 5.54 7.81
CA CYS A 294 14.34 4.27 7.99
C CYS A 294 15.11 3.91 6.72
N THR A 295 16.37 3.49 6.87
CA THR A 295 17.15 2.96 5.75
C THR A 295 17.80 1.65 6.14
N SER A 296 17.98 0.77 5.16
CA SER A 296 18.86 -0.38 5.32
C SER A 296 20.30 0.09 5.13
N PRO A 297 21.28 -0.44 5.87
CA PRO A 297 22.70 -0.23 5.59
C PRO A 297 23.11 -0.68 4.17
N SER A 298 22.27 -1.47 3.48
CA SER A 298 22.56 -2.09 2.19
C SER A 298 21.63 -1.66 1.05
N SER A 299 20.72 -0.68 1.23
CA SER A 299 19.75 -0.31 0.20
C SER A 299 20.22 0.88 -0.64
N THR A 300 20.52 0.63 -1.91
CA THR A 300 20.39 1.63 -2.98
C THR A 300 18.90 1.76 -3.33
N ASP A 301 18.29 2.87 -2.94
CA ASP A 301 16.90 3.21 -3.29
C ASP A 301 16.80 3.36 -4.82
N GLY A 302 15.93 2.60 -5.48
CA GLY A 302 15.84 2.59 -6.93
C GLY A 302 14.52 2.01 -7.42
N SER A 303 13.75 2.84 -8.13
CA SER A 303 12.72 2.34 -9.03
C SER A 303 13.33 2.15 -10.41
N PHE A 304 13.06 1.03 -11.05
CA PHE A 304 13.59 0.71 -12.36
C PHE A 304 12.42 0.46 -13.32
N GLN A 305 12.37 1.24 -14.39
CA GLN A 305 11.43 0.98 -15.48
C GLN A 305 11.85 -0.31 -16.19
N LEU A 306 10.83 -1.06 -16.63
CA LEU A 306 11.01 -2.27 -17.41
C LEU A 306 11.36 -1.97 -18.87
#